data_AF-A0A515A044-F1
#
_entry.id   AF-A0A515A044-F1
#
_cell.length_a   1.000
_cell.length_b   1.000
_cell.length_c   1.000
_cell.angle_alpha   90.00
_cell.angle_beta   90.00
_cell.angle_gamma   90.00
#
_symmetry.space_group_name_H-M   'P 1'
#
loop_
_entity.id
_entity.type
_entity.pdbx_description
1 polymer ?
#
loop_
_entity_poly.entity_id
_entity_poly.type
_entity_poly.pdbx_seq_one_letter_code
_entity_poly.pdbx_strand_id
1 'polypeptide(L)'
;MDNEQIKQKIVAETTALMPLKVDNEEVIKYKFRHIQTLVTDLQSEVAEESAIYSNAFNLMQAAINEEYKQFSESVNYEEKEQILIQIKHKAAEVCEILQAS
;
A
#
# COMPACT_ATOMS: atom_id res chain seq x y z
N MET A 1 1.24 18.75 -4.85
CA MET A 1 2.25 17.91 -5.54
C MET A 1 1.55 17.45 -6.81
N ASP A 2 2.19 17.41 -7.98
CA ASP A 2 1.44 16.88 -9.12
C ASP A 2 1.18 15.36 -8.94
N ASN A 3 0.12 14.86 -9.57
CA ASN A 3 -0.28 13.45 -9.44
C ASN A 3 0.84 12.48 -9.84
N GLU A 4 1.67 12.84 -10.81
CA GLU A 4 2.79 12.02 -11.28
C GLU A 4 3.87 11.85 -10.19
N GLN A 5 4.19 12.93 -9.47
CA GLN A 5 5.09 12.88 -8.31
C GLN A 5 4.52 12.02 -7.18
N ILE A 6 3.20 12.05 -6.95
CA ILE A 6 2.57 11.17 -5.95
C ILE A 6 2.67 9.69 -6.40
N LYS A 7 2.32 9.39 -7.66
CA LYS A 7 2.44 8.04 -8.26
C LYS A 7 3.87 7.49 -8.10
N GLN A 8 4.90 8.30 -8.41
CA GLN A 8 6.30 7.89 -8.27
C GLN A 8 6.70 7.61 -6.82
N LYS A 9 6.20 8.39 -5.84
CA LYS A 9 6.44 8.13 -4.42
C LYS A 9 5.79 6.84 -3.95
N ILE A 10 4.58 6.54 -4.41
CA ILE A 10 3.90 5.27 -4.11
C ILE A 10 4.75 4.11 -4.60
N VAL A 11 5.23 4.16 -5.85
CA VAL A 11 6.10 3.13 -6.43
C VAL A 11 7.40 2.97 -5.63
N ALA A 12 8.03 4.07 -5.24
CA ALA A 12 9.25 4.04 -4.44
C ALA A 12 9.03 3.40 -3.06
N GLU A 13 7.95 3.75 -2.37
CA GLU A 13 7.63 3.15 -1.07
C GLU A 13 7.26 1.67 -1.17
N THR A 14 6.48 1.30 -2.18
CA THR A 14 6.15 -0.11 -2.47
C THR A 14 7.40 -0.91 -2.80
N THR A 15 8.31 -0.37 -3.61
CA THR A 15 9.59 -1.02 -3.93
C THR A 15 10.42 -1.24 -2.65
N ALA A 16 10.45 -0.24 -1.77
CA ALA A 16 11.16 -0.33 -0.50
C ALA A 16 10.48 -1.24 0.54
N LEU A 17 9.18 -1.56 0.37
CA LEU A 17 8.44 -2.53 1.17
C LEU A 17 8.77 -3.98 0.79
N MET A 18 9.05 -4.26 -0.49
CA MET A 18 9.30 -5.61 -1.01
C MET A 18 10.39 -6.43 -0.28
N PRO A 19 11.57 -5.88 0.03
CA PRO A 19 12.63 -6.65 0.68
C PRO A 19 12.42 -6.85 2.19
N LEU A 20 11.45 -6.17 2.80
CA LEU A 20 11.25 -6.22 4.24
C LEU A 20 10.75 -7.60 4.69
N LYS A 21 11.24 -8.04 5.84
CA LYS A 21 10.83 -9.28 6.52
C LYS A 21 10.05 -8.94 7.78
N VAL A 22 9.39 -9.91 8.38
CA VAL A 22 8.47 -9.69 9.52
C VAL A 22 9.17 -9.15 10.77
N ASP A 23 10.49 -9.32 10.88
CA ASP A 23 11.35 -8.70 11.90
C ASP A 23 11.42 -7.16 11.77
N ASN A 24 11.02 -6.60 10.63
CA ASN A 24 10.97 -5.17 10.35
C ASN A 24 9.55 -4.58 10.54
N GLU A 25 8.77 -5.09 11.50
CA GLU A 25 7.35 -4.77 11.68
C GLU A 25 7.05 -3.25 11.72
N GLU A 26 7.85 -2.46 12.45
CA GLU A 26 7.67 -1.01 12.51
C GLU A 26 7.94 -0.31 11.16
N VAL A 27 8.92 -0.82 10.40
CA VAL A 27 9.24 -0.27 9.06
C VAL A 27 8.13 -0.64 8.08
N ILE A 28 7.63 -1.88 8.14
CA ILE A 28 6.48 -2.35 7.34
C ILE A 28 5.27 -1.46 7.61
N LYS A 29 4.93 -1.25 8.90
CA LYS A 29 3.85 -0.37 9.33
C LYS A 29 3.99 1.04 8.78
N TYR A 30 5.17 1.63 8.94
CA TYR A 30 5.44 2.98 8.47
C TYR A 30 5.23 3.09 6.95
N LYS A 31 5.87 2.20 6.17
CA LYS A 31 5.76 2.20 4.72
C LYS A 31 4.34 2.00 4.24
N PHE A 32 3.65 1.05 4.84
CA PHE A 32 2.29 0.72 4.45
C PHE A 32 1.32 1.88 4.73
N ARG A 33 1.43 2.53 5.89
CA ARG A 33 0.67 3.76 6.18
C ARG A 33 1.06 4.92 5.26
N HIS A 34 2.34 5.05 4.92
CA HIS A 34 2.79 6.11 4.03
C HIS A 34 2.21 5.94 2.61
N ILE A 35 2.20 4.71 2.09
CA ILE A 35 1.53 4.38 0.82
C ILE A 35 0.04 4.76 0.89
N GLN A 36 -0.65 4.45 2.00
CA GLN A 36 -2.06 4.84 2.19
C GLN A 36 -2.25 6.34 2.08
N THR A 37 -1.45 7.13 2.80
CA THR A 37 -1.53 8.59 2.78
C THR A 37 -1.35 9.12 1.37
N LEU A 38 -0.36 8.63 0.63
CA LEU A 38 -0.13 9.05 -0.75
C LEU A 38 -1.30 8.70 -1.68
N VAL A 39 -1.92 7.53 -1.51
CA VAL A 39 -3.10 7.13 -2.29
C VAL A 39 -4.32 7.98 -1.92
N THR A 40 -4.49 8.36 -0.65
CA THR A 40 -5.53 9.30 -0.21
C THR A 40 -5.33 10.69 -0.82
N ASP A 41 -4.07 11.17 -0.87
CA ASP A 41 -3.74 12.46 -1.49
C ASP A 41 -4.16 12.46 -2.96
N LEU A 42 -3.86 11.38 -3.72
CA LEU A 42 -4.32 11.20 -5.11
C LEU A 42 -5.84 11.23 -5.24
N GLN A 43 -6.58 10.54 -4.36
CA GLN A 43 -8.04 10.49 -4.42
C GLN A 43 -8.68 11.86 -4.16
N SER A 44 -8.05 12.68 -3.31
CA SER A 44 -8.58 13.99 -2.92
C SER A 44 -8.47 15.05 -4.01
N GLU A 45 -7.62 14.83 -5.01
CA GLU A 45 -7.49 15.72 -6.16
C GLU A 45 -8.63 15.48 -7.17
N VAL A 46 -9.23 16.56 -7.67
CA VAL A 46 -10.28 16.51 -8.70
C VAL A 46 -9.63 16.19 -10.05
N ALA A 47 -9.45 14.90 -10.33
CA ALA A 47 -8.74 14.41 -11.51
C ALA A 47 -9.68 13.68 -12.50
N GLU A 48 -9.34 13.73 -13.80
CA GLU A 48 -9.97 12.95 -14.87
C GLU A 48 -9.95 11.43 -14.58
N GLU A 49 -8.96 10.97 -13.80
CA GLU A 49 -8.74 9.58 -13.38
C GLU A 49 -9.41 9.20 -12.05
N SER A 50 -10.40 9.98 -11.57
CA SER A 50 -11.02 9.80 -10.24
C SER A 50 -11.48 8.37 -9.93
N ALA A 51 -11.94 7.62 -10.94
CA ALA A 51 -12.33 6.22 -10.79
C ALA A 51 -11.13 5.29 -10.48
N ILE A 52 -9.99 5.53 -11.13
CA ILE A 52 -8.75 4.76 -10.94
C ILE A 52 -8.19 5.01 -9.55
N TYR A 53 -8.15 6.28 -9.12
CA TYR A 53 -7.67 6.65 -7.79
C TYR A 53 -8.59 6.14 -6.69
N SER A 54 -9.91 6.13 -6.93
CA SER A 54 -10.87 5.53 -6.00
C SER A 54 -10.68 4.02 -5.89
N ASN A 55 -10.36 3.33 -6.98
CA ASN A 55 -10.08 1.89 -6.95
C ASN A 55 -8.80 1.60 -6.14
N ALA A 56 -7.71 2.33 -6.43
CA ALA A 56 -6.45 2.23 -5.69
C ALA A 56 -6.65 2.50 -4.18
N PHE A 57 -7.44 3.53 -3.84
CA PHE A 57 -7.78 3.85 -2.46
C PHE A 57 -8.56 2.72 -1.77
N ASN A 58 -9.60 2.20 -2.41
CA ASN A 58 -10.41 1.13 -1.84
C ASN A 58 -9.59 -0.13 -1.59
N LEU A 59 -8.72 -0.50 -2.54
CA LEU A 59 -7.83 -1.64 -2.41
C LEU A 59 -6.88 -1.46 -1.23
N MET A 60 -6.24 -0.29 -1.13
CA MET A 60 -5.32 0.01 -0.02
C MET A 60 -6.03 0.06 1.33
N GLN A 61 -7.24 0.62 1.38
CA GLN A 61 -8.03 0.72 2.59
C GLN A 61 -8.48 -0.67 3.09
N ALA A 62 -8.86 -1.57 2.18
CA ALA A 62 -9.13 -2.97 2.51
C ALA A 62 -7.88 -3.66 3.07
N ALA A 63 -6.74 -3.45 2.40
CA ALA A 63 -5.45 -4.02 2.80
C ALA A 63 -5.03 -3.68 4.25
N ILE A 64 -5.42 -2.49 4.71
CA ILE A 64 -5.12 -2.00 6.06
C ILE A 64 -6.08 -2.54 7.10
N ASN A 65 -7.37 -2.57 6.77
CA ASN A 65 -8.41 -2.99 7.69
C ASN A 65 -8.38 -4.50 7.94
N GLU A 66 -7.90 -5.28 6.96
CA GLU A 66 -7.86 -6.74 7.01
C GLU A 66 -6.43 -7.25 7.21
N GLU A 67 -5.59 -7.23 6.19
CA GLU A 67 -4.27 -7.89 6.23
C GLU A 67 -3.33 -7.23 7.23
N TYR A 68 -3.18 -5.91 7.22
CA TYR A 68 -2.27 -5.27 8.19
C TYR A 68 -2.72 -5.46 9.64
N LYS A 69 -4.04 -5.46 9.88
CA LYS A 69 -4.58 -5.76 11.20
C LYS A 69 -4.20 -7.18 11.62
N GLN A 70 -4.46 -8.18 10.77
CA GLN A 70 -4.08 -9.58 11.02
C GLN A 70 -2.56 -9.73 11.23
N PHE A 71 -1.75 -9.04 10.44
CA PHE A 71 -0.29 -9.03 10.57
C PHE A 71 0.16 -8.54 11.94
N SER A 72 -0.45 -7.45 12.44
CA SER A 72 -0.13 -6.86 13.74
C SER A 72 -0.63 -7.70 14.93
N GLU A 73 -1.71 -8.45 14.75
CA GLU A 73 -2.35 -9.25 15.80
C GLU A 73 -1.84 -10.70 15.85
N SER A 74 -1.31 -11.23 14.75
CA SER A 74 -0.78 -12.59 14.72
C SER A 74 0.45 -12.72 15.63
N VAL A 75 0.52 -13.83 16.36
CA VAL A 75 1.70 -14.21 17.16
C VAL A 75 2.52 -15.32 16.51
N ASN A 76 2.03 -15.86 15.39
CA ASN A 76 2.69 -16.92 14.63
C ASN A 76 3.54 -16.30 13.52
N TYR A 77 4.84 -16.61 13.53
CA TYR A 77 5.80 -16.06 12.57
C TYR A 77 5.50 -16.48 11.12
N GLU A 78 5.13 -17.74 10.88
CA GLU A 78 4.81 -18.24 9.55
C GLU A 78 3.53 -17.59 9.01
N GLU A 79 2.52 -17.42 9.87
CA GLU A 79 1.29 -16.70 9.53
C GLU A 79 1.59 -15.22 9.20
N LYS A 80 2.42 -14.55 10.01
CA LYS A 80 2.88 -13.18 9.71
C LYS A 80 3.59 -13.09 8.36
N GLU A 81 4.42 -14.07 7.99
CA GLU A 81 5.09 -14.08 6.70
C GLU A 81 4.09 -14.19 5.54
N GLN A 82 3.09 -15.06 5.66
CA GLN A 82 2.03 -15.19 4.65
C GLN A 82 1.21 -13.91 4.52
N ILE A 83 0.83 -13.28 5.64
CA ILE A 83 0.09 -12.02 5.61
C ILE A 83 0.95 -10.89 5.03
N LEU A 84 2.24 -10.83 5.35
CA LEU A 84 3.16 -9.85 4.77
C LEU A 84 3.26 -10.00 3.25
N ILE A 85 3.24 -11.22 2.72
CA ILE A 85 3.19 -11.46 1.27
C ILE A 85 1.90 -10.86 0.67
N GLN A 86 0.75 -11.03 1.34
CA GLN A 86 -0.52 -10.45 0.87
C GLN A 86 -0.50 -8.91 0.91
N ILE A 87 0.04 -8.31 1.98
CA ILE A 87 0.24 -6.85 2.11
C ILE A 87 1.08 -6.32 0.94
N LYS A 88 2.21 -6.99 0.65
CA LYS A 88 3.08 -6.64 -0.48
C LYS A 88 2.36 -6.76 -1.81
N HIS A 89 1.60 -7.83 -2.01
CA HIS A 89 0.85 -8.04 -3.24
C HIS A 89 -0.18 -6.93 -3.48
N LYS A 90 -0.96 -6.55 -2.45
CA LYS A 90 -1.92 -5.44 -2.58
C LYS A 90 -1.24 -4.09 -2.83
N ALA A 91 -0.09 -3.82 -2.20
CA ALA A 91 0.67 -2.60 -2.47
C ALA A 91 1.22 -2.57 -3.92
N ALA A 92 1.63 -3.72 -4.46
CA ALA A 92 2.04 -3.85 -5.86
C ALA A 92 0.87 -3.65 -6.83
N GLU A 93 -0.29 -4.24 -6.55
CA GLU A 93 -1.52 -4.07 -7.35
C GLU A 93 -1.98 -2.60 -7.39
N VAL A 94 -1.88 -1.87 -6.26
CA VAL A 94 -2.09 -0.41 -6.25
C VAL A 94 -1.15 0.31 -7.22
N CYS A 95 0.12 -0.08 -7.28
CA CYS A 95 1.07 0.52 -8.23
C CYS A 95 0.69 0.22 -9.67
N GLU A 96 0.28 -1.01 -9.98
CA GLU A 96 -0.15 -1.41 -11.32
C GLU A 96 -1.38 -0.61 -11.79
N ILE A 97 -2.37 -0.44 -10.91
CA ILE A 97 -3.57 0.37 -11.19
C ILE A 97 -3.18 1.82 -11.53
N LEU A 98 -2.27 2.41 -10.77
CA LEU A 98 -1.86 3.80 -10.91
C LEU A 98 -0.89 4.06 -12.06
N GLN A 99 -0.16 3.03 -12.53
CA GLN A 99 0.74 3.11 -13.67
C GLN A 99 0.04 2.83 -15.00
N ALA A 100 -1.11 2.17 -14.98
CA ALA A 100 -1.93 1.92 -16.16
C ALA A 100 -2.75 3.14 -16.61
N SER A 101 -2.76 4.22 -15.80
CA SER A 101 -3.48 5.48 -16.01
C SER A 101 -2.56 6.61 -16.45
#